data_AF-A0A925Q3C1-F1
#
_entry.id   AF-A0A925Q3C1-F1
#
_cell.length_a   1.000
_cell.length_b   1.000
_cell.length_c   1.000
_cell.angle_alpha   90.00
_cell.angle_beta   90.00
_cell.angle_gamma   90.00
#
_symmetry.space_group_name_H-M   'P 1'
#
loop_
_entity.id
_entity.type
_entity.pdbx_description
1 polymer ?
#
loop_
_entity_poly.entity_id
_entity_poly.type
_entity_poly.pdbx_seq_one_letter_code
_entity_poly.pdbx_strand_id
1 'polypeptide(L)'
;MAKAKSKSKAKNSAKSGRNDAIALLKADHRQVEDWFEQFEKARNDDRKLELATKICKALTVHTRIEEEIFYPAFLEATNDKDLHHEAEIEHDGAKNLIKQIEASSP
;
A
#
# COMPACT_ATOMS: atom_id res chain seq x y z
N MET A 1 0.35 -35.28 -46.39
CA MET A 1 -0.41 -35.52 -45.13
C MET A 1 -0.23 -34.32 -44.22
N ALA A 2 -1.27 -33.50 -44.07
CA ALA A 2 -1.27 -32.34 -43.20
C ALA A 2 -1.35 -32.76 -41.73
N LYS A 3 -0.53 -32.17 -40.86
CA LYS A 3 -0.75 -32.21 -39.41
C LYS A 3 -0.57 -30.80 -38.86
N ALA A 4 -1.67 -30.06 -38.85
CA ALA A 4 -1.82 -28.89 -38.01
C ALA A 4 -1.79 -29.34 -36.54
N LYS A 5 -0.94 -28.72 -35.71
CA LYS A 5 -0.99 -28.86 -34.26
C LYS A 5 -1.31 -27.51 -33.62
N SER A 6 -2.58 -27.41 -33.25
CA SER A 6 -3.20 -26.74 -32.10
C SER A 6 -2.44 -25.60 -31.42
N LYS A 7 -3.08 -24.42 -31.41
CA LYS A 7 -2.90 -23.35 -30.42
C LYS A 7 -3.14 -23.86 -29.00
N SER A 8 -2.40 -23.31 -28.04
CA SER A 8 -2.91 -22.99 -26.70
C SER A 8 -2.05 -21.89 -26.06
N LYS A 9 -2.47 -20.64 -26.30
CA LYS A 9 -2.06 -19.48 -25.51
C LYS A 9 -2.67 -19.68 -24.13
N ALA A 10 -1.87 -20.03 -23.13
CA ALA A 10 -2.32 -20.16 -21.75
C ALA A 10 -2.69 -18.76 -21.22
N LYS A 11 -3.93 -18.34 -21.50
CA LYS A 11 -4.59 -17.27 -20.75
C LYS A 11 -4.94 -17.87 -19.40
N ASN A 12 -4.17 -17.54 -18.37
CA ASN A 12 -4.56 -17.85 -17.01
C ASN A 12 -5.62 -16.83 -16.57
N SER A 13 -6.86 -17.08 -16.99
CA SER A 13 -8.05 -16.43 -16.44
C SER A 13 -8.62 -17.34 -15.36
N ALA A 14 -8.33 -17.06 -14.08
CA ALA A 14 -9.14 -17.52 -12.96
C ALA A 14 -8.72 -16.85 -11.64
N LYS A 15 -9.49 -15.84 -11.21
CA LYS A 15 -10.30 -15.91 -9.97
C LYS A 15 -11.12 -14.64 -9.78
N SER A 16 -12.36 -14.68 -10.24
CA SER A 16 -13.46 -13.87 -9.70
C SER A 16 -13.77 -14.38 -8.28
N GLY A 17 -13.66 -13.51 -7.27
CA GLY A 17 -14.11 -13.77 -5.89
C GLY A 17 -13.05 -13.70 -4.77
N ARG A 18 -11.80 -13.35 -5.06
CA ARG A 18 -10.83 -12.93 -4.04
C ARG A 18 -10.60 -11.43 -4.22
N ASN A 19 -10.79 -10.64 -3.16
CA ASN A 19 -10.35 -9.25 -3.18
C ASN A 19 -8.87 -9.24 -3.58
N ASP A 20 -8.56 -8.57 -4.69
CA ASP A 20 -7.19 -8.43 -5.16
C ASP A 20 -6.45 -7.53 -4.18
N ALA A 21 -5.56 -8.14 -3.38
CA ALA A 21 -4.80 -7.44 -2.35
C ALA A 21 -3.99 -6.27 -2.93
N ILE A 22 -3.46 -6.42 -4.15
CA ILE A 22 -2.72 -5.34 -4.82
C ILE A 22 -3.68 -4.20 -5.19
N ALA A 23 -4.88 -4.53 -5.67
CA ALA A 23 -5.88 -3.50 -5.97
C ALA A 23 -6.34 -2.76 -4.71
N LEU A 24 -6.47 -3.46 -3.57
CA LEU A 24 -6.81 -2.85 -2.29
C LEU A 24 -5.70 -1.92 -1.79
N LEU A 25 -4.44 -2.38 -1.74
CA LEU A 25 -3.31 -1.55 -1.31
C LEU A 25 -3.13 -0.32 -2.20
N LYS A 26 -3.31 -0.46 -3.52
CA LYS A 26 -3.29 0.68 -4.45
C LYS A 26 -4.44 1.64 -4.22
N ALA A 27 -5.63 1.16 -3.84
CA ALA A 27 -6.75 2.01 -3.52
C ALA A 27 -6.48 2.84 -2.26
N ASP A 28 -5.86 2.24 -1.24
CA ASP A 28 -5.40 2.95 -0.04
C ASP A 28 -4.38 4.05 -0.40
N HIS A 29 -3.40 3.75 -1.26
CA HIS A 29 -2.43 4.75 -1.73
C HIS A 29 -3.11 5.96 -2.37
N ARG A 30 -4.04 5.72 -3.32
CA ARG A 30 -4.75 6.81 -4.01
C ARG A 30 -5.61 7.64 -3.05
N GLN A 31 -6.18 7.00 -2.04
CA GLN A 31 -6.96 7.69 -1.03
C GLN A 31 -6.09 8.60 -0.15
N VAL A 32 -4.90 8.11 0.25
CA VAL A 32 -3.95 8.91 1.04
C VAL A 32 -3.37 10.05 0.21
N GLU A 33 -3.02 9.81 -1.05
CA GLU A 33 -2.56 10.87 -1.97
C GLU A 33 -3.60 11.99 -2.13
N ASP A 34 -4.89 11.65 -2.31
CA ASP A 34 -5.98 12.63 -2.38
C ASP A 34 -6.08 13.46 -1.09
N TRP A 35 -5.92 12.83 0.08
CA TRP A 35 -5.92 13.57 1.34
C TRP A 35 -4.69 14.46 1.52
N PHE A 36 -3.51 14.05 1.05
CA PHE A 36 -2.34 14.92 1.01
C PHE A 36 -2.58 16.14 0.13
N GLU A 37 -3.14 15.98 -1.07
CA GLU A 37 -3.50 17.10 -1.91
C GLU A 37 -4.50 18.05 -1.25
N GLN A 38 -5.49 17.51 -0.54
CA GLN A 38 -6.44 18.31 0.23
C GLN A 38 -5.74 19.05 1.38
N PHE A 39 -4.77 18.43 2.04
CA PHE A 39 -4.01 19.02 3.14
C PHE A 39 -3.18 20.21 2.66
N GLU A 40 -2.50 20.06 1.52
CA GLU A 40 -1.72 21.14 0.90
C GLU A 40 -2.59 22.34 0.50
N LYS A 41 -3.81 22.06 0.01
CA LYS A 41 -4.77 23.10 -0.41
C LYS A 41 -5.53 23.73 0.78
N ALA A 42 -5.53 23.10 1.94
CA ALA A 42 -6.26 23.60 3.11
C ALA A 42 -5.62 24.89 3.65
N ARG A 43 -6.47 25.87 3.99
CA ARG A 43 -6.04 27.18 4.51
C ARG A 43 -6.28 27.37 6.01
N ASN A 44 -7.19 26.59 6.59
CA ASN A 44 -7.49 26.66 8.02
C ASN A 44 -6.78 25.52 8.75
N ASP A 45 -6.34 25.81 9.98
CA ASP A 45 -5.51 24.89 10.76
C ASP A 45 -6.31 23.69 11.25
N ASP A 46 -7.60 23.86 11.59
CA ASP A 46 -8.49 22.77 12.00
C ASP A 46 -8.62 21.68 10.93
N ARG A 47 -8.77 22.07 9.65
CA ARG A 47 -8.85 21.15 8.51
C ARG A 47 -7.52 20.48 8.24
N LYS A 48 -6.41 21.21 8.39
CA LYS A 48 -5.07 20.61 8.29
C LYS A 48 -4.88 19.56 9.37
N LEU A 49 -5.24 19.86 10.61
CA LEU A 49 -5.15 18.93 11.74
C LEU A 49 -6.02 17.69 11.52
N GLU A 50 -7.27 17.87 11.06
CA GLU A 50 -8.18 16.77 10.72
C GLU A 50 -7.57 15.85 9.65
N LEU A 51 -7.07 16.44 8.56
CA LEU A 51 -6.46 15.69 7.45
C LEU A 51 -5.17 15.00 7.88
N ALA A 52 -4.29 15.68 8.63
CA ALA A 52 -3.06 15.09 9.15
C ALA A 52 -3.37 13.87 10.03
N THR A 53 -4.32 14.00 10.96
CA THR A 53 -4.76 12.90 11.83
C THR A 53 -5.31 11.73 11.00
N LYS A 54 -6.10 12.03 9.96
CA LYS A 54 -6.68 11.03 9.07
C LYS A 54 -5.60 10.29 8.27
N ILE A 55 -4.63 11.02 7.73
CA ILE A 55 -3.50 10.48 6.96
C ILE A 55 -2.63 9.59 7.85
N CYS A 56 -2.21 10.08 9.03
CA CYS A 56 -1.41 9.32 9.99
C CYS A 56 -2.07 8.00 10.38
N LYS A 57 -3.38 8.03 10.69
CA LYS A 57 -4.15 6.84 11.01
C LYS A 57 -4.21 5.86 9.84
N ALA A 58 -4.46 6.34 8.63
CA ALA A 58 -4.58 5.49 7.45
C ALA A 58 -3.25 4.83 7.09
N LEU A 59 -2.15 5.60 7.09
CA LEU A 59 -0.81 5.07 6.85
C LEU A 59 -0.42 4.03 7.90
N THR A 60 -0.72 4.26 9.18
CA THR A 60 -0.46 3.28 10.25
C THR A 60 -1.18 1.94 10.02
N VAL A 61 -2.43 2.00 9.58
CA VAL A 61 -3.20 0.78 9.25
C VAL A 61 -2.63 0.12 8.00
N HIS A 62 -2.31 0.90 6.97
CA HIS A 62 -1.78 0.41 5.71
C HIS A 62 -0.45 -0.33 5.89
N THR A 63 0.52 0.29 6.59
CA THR A 63 1.82 -0.34 6.84
C THR A 63 1.67 -1.62 7.67
N ARG A 64 0.71 -1.65 8.61
CA ARG A 64 0.42 -2.86 9.40
C ARG A 64 -0.12 -4.00 8.53
N ILE A 65 -1.01 -3.70 7.58
CA ILE A 65 -1.52 -4.71 6.64
C ILE A 65 -0.38 -5.25 5.79
N GLU A 66 0.50 -4.38 5.32
CA GLU A 66 1.65 -4.79 4.52
C GLU A 66 2.61 -5.67 5.31
N GLU A 67 3.01 -5.25 6.51
CA GLU A 67 3.95 -5.97 7.38
C GLU A 67 3.39 -7.32 7.89
N GLU A 68 2.12 -7.36 8.30
CA GLU A 68 1.54 -8.58 8.90
C GLU A 68 1.04 -9.58 7.85
N ILE A 69 0.71 -9.14 6.63
CA ILE A 69 0.03 -9.98 5.62
C ILE A 69 0.75 -9.99 4.28
N PHE A 70 1.07 -8.83 3.72
CA PHE A 70 1.59 -8.74 2.36
C PHE A 70 3.05 -9.17 2.26
N TYR A 71 3.93 -8.64 3.11
CA TYR A 71 5.37 -8.91 3.11
C TYR A 71 5.71 -10.40 3.35
N PRO A 72 5.05 -11.12 4.28
CA PRO A 72 5.24 -12.56 4.39
C PRO A 72 4.90 -13.32 3.11
N ALA A 73 3.77 -12.98 2.47
CA ALA A 73 3.35 -13.61 1.22
C ALA A 73 4.27 -13.23 0.04
N PHE A 74 4.79 -12.00 0.02
CA PHE A 74 5.78 -11.55 -0.94
C PHE A 74 7.09 -12.34 -0.81
N LEU A 75 7.62 -12.49 0.40
CA LEU A 75 8.84 -13.27 0.66
C LEU A 75 8.67 -14.74 0.30
N GLU A 76 7.53 -15.36 0.64
CA GLU A 76 7.23 -16.75 0.27
C GLU A 76 7.21 -16.93 -1.26
N ALA A 77 6.65 -15.97 -1.99
CA ALA A 77 6.49 -16.05 -3.44
C ALA A 77 7.76 -15.71 -4.23
N THR A 78 8.63 -14.83 -3.71
CA THR A 78 9.76 -14.26 -4.46
C THR A 78 11.13 -14.65 -3.91
N ASN A 79 11.21 -14.92 -2.60
CA ASN A 79 12.46 -15.08 -1.85
C ASN A 79 13.42 -13.87 -2.01
N ASP A 80 12.89 -12.70 -2.38
CA ASP A 80 13.65 -11.46 -2.53
C ASP A 80 13.78 -10.76 -1.17
N LYS A 81 14.88 -11.09 -0.47
CA LYS A 81 15.14 -10.58 0.89
C LYS A 81 15.67 -9.16 0.89
N ASP A 82 16.33 -8.74 -0.18
CA ASP A 82 16.92 -7.40 -0.28
C ASP A 82 15.78 -6.39 -0.41
N LEU A 83 14.83 -6.62 -1.33
CA LEU A 83 13.67 -5.73 -1.49
C LEU A 83 12.77 -5.71 -0.25
N HIS A 84 12.58 -6.85 0.41
CA HIS A 84 11.85 -6.90 1.68
C HIS A 84 12.51 -6.05 2.77
N HIS A 85 13.83 -6.18 2.92
CA HIS A 85 14.58 -5.44 3.93
C HIS A 85 14.56 -3.93 3.67
N GLU A 86 14.70 -3.52 2.41
CA GLU A 86 14.54 -2.13 2.00
C GLU A 86 13.15 -1.59 2.38
N ALA A 87 12.09 -2.34 2.10
CA ALA A 87 10.72 -1.94 2.45
C ALA A 87 10.51 -1.79 3.97
N GLU A 88 11.07 -2.69 4.79
CA GLU A 88 11.02 -2.57 6.26
C GLU A 88 11.71 -1.29 6.76
N ILE A 89 12.88 -0.96 6.23
CA ILE A 89 13.61 0.25 6.60
C ILE A 89 12.81 1.51 6.24
N GLU A 90 12.26 1.56 5.03
CA GLU A 90 11.44 2.69 4.58
C GLU A 90 10.19 2.85 5.44
N HIS A 91 9.52 1.75 5.78
CA HIS A 91 8.37 1.74 6.68
C HIS A 91 8.69 2.22 8.08
N ASP A 92 9.81 1.80 8.66
CA ASP A 92 10.23 2.29 9.96
C ASP A 92 10.49 3.80 9.94
N GLY A 93 11.06 4.32 8.86
CA GLY A 93 11.17 5.76 8.59
C GLY A 93 9.81 6.46 8.60
N ALA A 94 8.85 5.95 7.81
CA ALA A 94 7.49 6.50 7.72
C ALA A 94 6.77 6.47 9.08
N LYS A 95 6.82 5.35 9.81
CA LYS A 95 6.23 5.20 11.15
C LYS A 95 6.85 6.18 12.15
N ASN A 96 8.15 6.44 12.07
CA ASN A 96 8.81 7.41 12.94
C ASN A 96 8.40 8.86 12.63
N LEU A 97 8.15 9.21 11.37
CA LEU A 97 7.61 10.52 11.01
C LEU A 97 6.16 10.68 11.48
N ILE A 98 5.33 9.65 11.33
CA ILE A 98 3.95 9.64 11.84
C ILE A 98 3.94 9.90 13.35
N LYS A 99 4.76 9.18 14.12
CA LYS A 99 4.87 9.39 15.58
C LYS A 99 5.29 10.82 15.93
N GLN A 100 6.20 11.42 15.17
CA GLN A 100 6.62 12.80 15.39
C GLN A 100 5.47 13.78 15.14
N ILE A 101 4.69 13.57 14.07
CA ILE A 101 3.52 14.39 13.74
C ILE A 101 2.43 14.25 14.81
N GLU A 102 2.17 13.04 15.28
CA GLU A 102 1.16 12.80 16.34
C GLU A 102 1.61 13.35 17.71
N ALA A 103 2.92 13.40 17.97
CA ALA A 103 3.49 13.95 19.20
C ALA A 103 3.66 15.48 19.16
N SER A 104 3.75 16.08 17.97
CA SER A 104 3.62 17.52 17.83
C SER A 104 2.14 17.89 18.04
N SER A 105 1.77 18.24 19.27
CA SER A 105 0.49 18.90 19.54
C SER A 105 0.26 20.07 18.56
N PRO A 106 -1.01 20.35 18.19
CA PRO A 106 -1.35 21.41 17.25
C PRO A 106 -0.83 22.79 17.66
#